data_AF-A0A7W7VIU6-F1
#
_entry.id   AF-A0A7W7VIU6-F1
#
_cell.length_a   1.000
_cell.length_b   1.000
_cell.length_c   1.000
_cell.angle_alpha   90.00
_cell.angle_beta   90.00
_cell.angle_gamma   90.00
#
_symmetry.space_group_name_H-M   'P 1'
#
loop_
_entity.id
_entity.type
_entity.pdbx_description
1 polymer ?
#
loop_
_entity_poly.entity_id
_entity_poly.type
_entity_poly.pdbx_seq_one_letter_code
_entity_poly.pdbx_strand_id
1 'polypeptide(L)'
;MWRQLGLTWLVGSAITGTLAVLFTHDTDGFPFRPLEMLSPGSLFTLAVLLFALGVATLAIGWRTQHASWLPNGGRGVLLWTILVAGGGLAGWGYAAAVTFYAEFAPTAQLVLAYTCGGLPFALVAGLLAKPKRMNMAAAFLTAVALLIGFVLLEGRPSILILYLQMMFGPLATTW
;
A
#
# COMPACT_ATOMS: atom_id res chain seq x y z
N MET A 1 15.21 1.09 -14.49
CA MET A 1 15.05 0.78 -13.05
C MET A 1 14.54 1.96 -12.24
N TRP A 2 15.21 3.11 -12.23
CA TRP A 2 14.65 4.34 -11.63
C TRP A 2 13.25 4.67 -12.15
N ARG A 3 13.02 4.47 -13.45
CA ARG A 3 11.70 4.57 -14.07
C ARG A 3 10.66 3.60 -13.47
N GLN A 4 11.05 2.35 -13.16
CA GLN A 4 10.14 1.37 -12.55
C GLN A 4 9.75 1.83 -11.15
N LEU A 5 10.72 2.19 -10.31
CA LEU A 5 10.47 2.65 -8.95
C LEU A 5 9.66 3.94 -8.92
N GLY A 6 10.02 4.93 -9.75
CA GLY A 6 9.33 6.20 -9.82
C GLY A 6 7.88 6.07 -10.31
N LEU A 7 7.63 5.23 -11.32
CA LEU A 7 6.27 4.98 -11.79
C LEU A 7 5.44 4.21 -10.75
N THR A 8 6.02 3.18 -10.13
CA THR A 8 5.35 2.41 -9.07
C THR A 8 5.01 3.30 -7.88
N TRP A 9 5.92 4.19 -7.47
CA TRP A 9 5.66 5.19 -6.44
C TRP A 9 4.54 6.14 -6.86
N LEU A 10 4.62 6.73 -8.05
CA LEU A 10 3.62 7.70 -8.51
C LEU A 10 2.21 7.09 -8.59
N VAL A 11 2.09 5.89 -9.18
CA VAL A 11 0.82 5.17 -9.27
C VAL A 11 0.31 4.80 -7.88
N GLY A 12 1.18 4.22 -7.03
CA GLY A 12 0.81 3.85 -5.67
C GLY A 12 0.31 5.05 -4.87
N SER A 13 1.02 6.18 -4.91
CA SER A 13 0.64 7.42 -4.22
C SER A 13 -0.67 8.00 -4.73
N ALA A 14 -0.88 8.05 -6.05
CA ALA A 14 -2.12 8.56 -6.62
C ALA A 14 -3.33 7.71 -6.20
N ILE A 15 -3.20 6.38 -6.28
CA ILE A 15 -4.28 5.46 -5.90
C ILE A 15 -4.53 5.50 -4.40
N THR A 16 -3.49 5.36 -3.57
CA THR A 16 -3.64 5.34 -2.11
C THR A 16 -4.11 6.67 -1.53
N GLY A 17 -3.69 7.80 -2.09
CA GLY A 17 -4.25 9.11 -1.76
C GLY A 17 -5.74 9.19 -2.08
N THR A 18 -6.14 8.69 -3.25
CA THR A 18 -7.56 8.66 -3.64
C THR A 18 -8.38 7.71 -2.77
N LEU A 19 -7.80 6.57 -2.39
CA LEU A 19 -8.41 5.65 -1.41
C LEU A 19 -8.56 6.34 -0.04
N ALA A 20 -7.55 7.06 0.43
CA ALA A 20 -7.62 7.79 1.68
C ALA A 20 -8.76 8.82 1.67
N VAL A 21 -8.95 9.55 0.57
CA VAL A 21 -10.12 10.45 0.39
C VAL A 21 -11.42 9.67 0.46
N LEU A 22 -11.53 8.54 -0.26
CA LEU A 22 -12.74 7.71 -0.27
C LEU A 22 -13.15 7.23 1.13
N PHE A 23 -12.18 6.88 1.97
CA PHE A 23 -12.44 6.38 3.32
C PHE A 23 -12.63 7.49 4.37
N THR A 24 -12.28 8.74 4.05
CA THR A 24 -12.37 9.89 4.98
C THR A 24 -13.47 10.88 4.61
N HIS A 25 -13.99 10.86 3.39
CA HIS A 25 -15.07 11.75 2.96
C HIS A 25 -16.38 11.50 3.75
N ASP A 26 -17.01 12.58 4.22
CA ASP A 26 -18.25 12.60 5.01
C ASP A 26 -18.21 11.82 6.34
N THR A 27 -17.06 11.76 7.00
CA THR A 27 -16.99 11.22 8.36
C THR A 27 -17.34 12.30 9.39
N ASP A 28 -18.51 12.19 10.02
CA ASP A 28 -18.96 13.04 11.14
C ASP A 28 -18.16 12.76 12.44
N GLY A 29 -16.83 12.87 12.39
CA GLY A 29 -15.94 12.74 13.55
C GLY A 29 -15.29 11.37 13.78
N PHE A 30 -15.52 10.38 12.91
CA PHE A 30 -14.74 9.13 12.91
C PHE A 30 -13.55 9.21 11.93
N PRO A 31 -12.35 8.73 12.29
CA PRO A 31 -11.20 8.80 11.39
C PRO A 31 -11.37 8.01 10.08
N PHE A 32 -12.28 7.02 10.04
CA PHE A 32 -12.57 6.22 8.86
C PHE A 32 -13.98 5.62 8.82
N ARG A 33 -14.45 5.36 7.59
CA ARG A 33 -15.62 4.48 7.33
C ARG A 33 -15.16 3.03 7.08
N PRO A 34 -15.64 2.05 7.89
CA PRO A 34 -15.50 0.62 7.60
C PRO A 34 -16.01 0.27 6.20
N LEU A 35 -15.44 -0.77 5.58
CA LEU A 35 -15.89 -1.25 4.26
C LEU A 35 -17.39 -1.54 4.22
N GLU A 36 -17.94 -2.09 5.30
CA GLU A 36 -19.36 -2.43 5.44
C GLU A 36 -20.29 -1.20 5.44
N MET A 37 -19.75 -0.03 5.78
CA MET A 37 -20.48 1.23 5.83
C MET A 37 -20.34 2.06 4.54
N LEU A 38 -19.57 1.56 3.56
CA LEU A 38 -19.45 2.24 2.28
C LEU A 38 -20.72 2.08 1.44
N SER A 39 -21.13 3.18 0.81
CA SER A 39 -22.21 3.14 -0.17
C SER A 39 -21.84 2.21 -1.35
N PRO A 40 -22.83 1.64 -2.06
CA PRO A 40 -22.55 0.85 -3.26
C PRO A 40 -21.70 1.60 -4.31
N GLY A 41 -21.89 2.92 -4.43
CA GLY A 41 -21.08 3.78 -5.28
C GLY A 41 -19.61 3.85 -4.82
N SER A 42 -19.38 4.03 -3.53
CA SER A 42 -18.03 4.02 -2.94
C SER A 42 -17.33 2.66 -3.10
N LEU A 43 -18.06 1.55 -2.93
CA LEU A 43 -17.53 0.20 -3.17
C LEU A 43 -17.16 -0.01 -4.65
N PHE A 44 -17.97 0.50 -5.58
CA PHE A 44 -17.63 0.49 -6.99
C PHE A 44 -16.37 1.31 -7.29
N THR A 45 -16.27 2.53 -6.74
CA THR A 45 -15.06 3.37 -6.86
C THR A 45 -13.82 2.66 -6.32
N LEU A 46 -13.93 2.01 -5.15
CA LEU A 46 -12.86 1.20 -4.59
C LEU A 46 -12.44 0.08 -5.56
N ALA A 47 -13.39 -0.69 -6.09
CA ALA A 47 -13.10 -1.76 -7.03
C ALA A 47 -12.41 -1.24 -8.30
N VAL A 48 -12.86 -0.10 -8.84
CA VAL A 48 -12.23 0.57 -9.99
C VAL A 48 -10.80 1.02 -9.68
N LEU A 49 -10.55 1.58 -8.49
CA LEU A 49 -9.21 2.01 -8.08
C LEU A 49 -8.25 0.82 -7.91
N LEU A 50 -8.72 -0.27 -7.30
CA LEU A 50 -7.93 -1.51 -7.17
C LEU A 50 -7.65 -2.15 -8.53
N PHE A 51 -8.64 -2.15 -9.43
CA PHE A 51 -8.45 -2.61 -10.80
C PHE A 51 -7.45 -1.73 -11.56
N ALA A 52 -7.57 -0.40 -11.47
CA ALA A 52 -6.66 0.55 -12.08
C ALA A 52 -5.22 0.38 -11.57
N LEU A 53 -5.05 0.15 -10.26
CA LEU A 53 -3.76 -0.18 -9.66
C LEU A 53 -3.17 -1.46 -10.28
N GLY A 54 -3.98 -2.53 -10.40
CA GLY A 54 -3.58 -3.78 -11.03
C GLY A 54 -3.16 -3.61 -12.49
N VAL A 55 -3.94 -2.88 -13.28
CA VAL A 55 -3.63 -2.59 -14.70
C VAL A 55 -2.37 -1.74 -14.83
N ALA A 56 -2.24 -0.68 -14.02
CA ALA A 56 -1.09 0.20 -14.06
C ALA A 56 0.20 -0.51 -13.64
N THR A 57 0.16 -1.31 -12.57
CA THR A 57 1.31 -2.13 -12.14
C THR A 57 1.64 -3.21 -13.17
N LEU A 58 0.65 -3.86 -13.78
CA LEU A 58 0.87 -4.80 -14.88
C LEU A 58 1.58 -4.13 -16.07
N ALA A 59 1.12 -2.93 -16.47
CA ALA A 59 1.74 -2.16 -17.54
C ALA A 59 3.19 -1.75 -17.22
N ILE A 60 3.46 -1.33 -15.98
CA ILE A 60 4.82 -1.03 -15.51
C ILE A 60 5.67 -2.29 -15.57
N GLY A 61 5.19 -3.41 -15.01
CA GLY A 61 5.90 -4.69 -15.00
C GLY A 61 6.24 -5.15 -16.41
N TRP A 62 5.31 -5.03 -17.37
CA TRP A 62 5.54 -5.40 -18.76
C TRP A 62 6.63 -4.54 -19.42
N ARG A 63 6.58 -3.22 -19.20
CA ARG A 63 7.57 -2.26 -19.74
C ARG A 63 8.94 -2.38 -19.07
N THR A 64 9.03 -3.04 -17.91
CA THR A 64 10.24 -3.09 -17.09
C THR A 64 10.67 -4.51 -16.73
N GLN A 65 10.19 -5.52 -17.44
CA GLN A 65 10.46 -6.95 -17.17
C GLN A 65 11.96 -7.27 -16.97
N HIS A 66 12.84 -6.59 -17.71
CA HIS A 66 14.28 -6.82 -17.61
C HIS A 66 14.93 -6.27 -16.34
N ALA A 67 14.23 -5.43 -15.57
CA ALA A 67 14.72 -4.80 -14.35
C ALA A 67 14.50 -5.66 -13.10
N SER A 68 13.70 -6.72 -13.18
CA SER A 68 13.36 -7.61 -12.06
C SER A 68 14.17 -8.93 -12.10
N TRP A 69 14.43 -9.52 -10.93
CA TRP A 69 14.99 -10.89 -10.83
C TRP A 69 14.02 -11.97 -11.31
N LEU A 70 12.74 -11.65 -11.46
CA LEU A 70 11.74 -12.58 -11.94
C LEU A 70 11.95 -12.93 -13.43
N PRO A 71 11.56 -14.15 -13.87
CA PRO A 71 11.69 -14.57 -15.26
C PRO A 71 11.04 -13.57 -16.23
N ASN A 72 11.67 -13.35 -17.40
CA ASN A 72 11.04 -12.56 -18.45
C ASN A 72 9.79 -13.28 -19.00
N GLY A 73 8.80 -12.52 -19.43
CA GLY A 73 7.54 -13.05 -19.97
C GLY A 73 6.34 -12.93 -19.02
N GLY A 74 5.18 -13.35 -19.50
CA GLY A 74 3.91 -12.98 -18.87
C GLY A 74 3.71 -13.50 -17.45
N ARG A 75 4.18 -14.72 -17.14
CA ARG A 75 4.10 -15.29 -15.79
C ARG A 75 4.93 -14.48 -14.78
N GLY A 76 6.14 -14.06 -15.16
CA GLY A 76 6.99 -13.26 -14.28
C GLY A 76 6.45 -11.85 -14.06
N VAL A 77 5.85 -11.24 -15.09
CA VAL A 77 5.18 -9.95 -14.95
C VAL A 77 3.93 -10.04 -14.07
N LEU A 78 3.14 -11.11 -14.21
CA LEU A 78 1.98 -11.34 -13.36
C LEU A 78 2.40 -11.51 -11.90
N LEU A 79 3.43 -12.32 -11.63
CA LEU A 79 3.95 -12.49 -10.28
C LEU A 79 4.50 -11.17 -9.71
N TRP A 80 5.24 -10.41 -10.51
CA TRP A 80 5.72 -9.07 -10.12
C TRP A 80 4.55 -8.17 -9.72
N THR A 81 3.49 -8.17 -10.53
CA THR A 81 2.29 -7.35 -10.33
C THR A 81 1.60 -7.69 -9.02
N ILE A 82 1.37 -8.99 -8.76
CA ILE A 82 0.74 -9.47 -7.53
C ILE A 82 1.58 -9.08 -6.30
N LEU A 83 2.89 -9.30 -6.36
CA LEU A 83 3.79 -8.98 -5.26
C LEU A 83 3.83 -7.48 -4.98
N VAL A 84 3.97 -6.65 -6.01
CA VAL A 84 4.05 -5.18 -5.86
C VAL A 84 2.72 -4.57 -5.42
N ALA A 85 1.61 -4.97 -6.05
CA ALA A 85 0.29 -4.46 -5.69
C ALA A 85 -0.11 -4.93 -4.27
N GLY A 86 0.01 -6.23 -4.00
CA GLY A 86 -0.35 -6.81 -2.70
C GLY A 86 0.55 -6.33 -1.57
N GLY A 87 1.88 -6.41 -1.75
CA GLY A 87 2.84 -5.94 -0.74
C GLY A 87 2.79 -4.42 -0.53
N GLY A 88 2.54 -3.66 -1.60
CA GLY A 88 2.35 -2.21 -1.52
C GLY A 88 1.09 -1.83 -0.75
N LEU A 89 -0.05 -2.47 -1.03
CA LEU A 89 -1.30 -2.27 -0.28
C LEU A 89 -1.15 -2.68 1.19
N ALA A 90 -0.49 -3.81 1.46
CA ALA A 90 -0.23 -4.26 2.83
C ALA A 90 0.64 -3.25 3.60
N GLY A 91 1.72 -2.76 2.98
CA GLY A 91 2.59 -1.74 3.58
C GLY A 91 1.89 -0.38 3.75
N TRP A 92 1.01 0.00 2.83
CA TRP A 92 0.17 1.20 2.98
C TRP A 92 -0.82 1.05 4.14
N GLY A 93 -1.50 -0.10 4.25
CA GLY A 93 -2.42 -0.38 5.35
C GLY A 93 -1.71 -0.37 6.72
N TYR A 94 -0.50 -0.91 6.79
CA TYR A 94 0.36 -0.81 7.97
C TYR A 94 0.70 0.65 8.30
N ALA A 95 1.15 1.44 7.32
CA ALA A 95 1.48 2.85 7.53
C ALA A 95 0.27 3.68 7.96
N ALA A 96 -0.91 3.40 7.40
CA ALA A 96 -2.16 3.97 7.85
C ALA A 96 -2.38 3.64 9.33
N ALA A 97 -2.43 2.36 9.72
CA ALA A 97 -2.63 1.96 11.11
C ALA A 97 -1.70 2.67 12.10
N VAL A 98 -0.40 2.80 11.75
CA VAL A 98 0.59 3.53 12.55
C VAL A 98 0.21 5.01 12.68
N THR A 99 -0.10 5.70 11.59
CA THR A 99 -0.43 7.15 11.61
C THR A 99 -1.77 7.46 12.28
N PHE A 100 -2.73 6.54 12.24
CA PHE A 100 -3.97 6.66 13.02
C PHE A 100 -3.73 6.48 14.50
N TYR A 101 -2.94 5.46 14.88
CA TYR A 101 -2.59 5.23 16.27
C TYR A 101 -1.77 6.38 16.86
N ALA A 102 -0.86 6.96 16.07
CA ALA A 102 -0.09 8.13 16.47
C ALA A 102 -0.90 9.45 16.41
N GLU A 103 -2.21 9.38 16.20
CA GLU A 103 -3.14 10.52 16.19
C GLU A 103 -2.75 11.64 15.20
N PHE A 104 -2.21 11.27 14.04
CA PHE A 104 -1.89 12.27 13.02
C PHE A 104 -3.17 12.96 12.55
N ALA A 105 -3.12 14.29 12.38
CA ALA A 105 -4.25 15.04 11.86
C ALA A 105 -4.70 14.50 10.48
N PRO A 106 -6.02 14.47 10.17
CA PRO A 106 -6.52 13.93 8.90
C PRO A 106 -5.87 14.56 7.66
N THR A 107 -5.61 15.87 7.69
CA THR A 107 -4.92 16.58 6.61
C THR A 107 -3.49 16.07 6.42
N ALA A 108 -2.77 15.78 7.51
CA ALA A 108 -1.42 15.22 7.44
C ALA A 108 -1.43 13.81 6.86
N GLN A 109 -2.41 12.98 7.23
CA GLN A 109 -2.58 11.64 6.67
C GLN A 109 -2.90 11.66 5.17
N LEU A 110 -3.75 12.59 4.71
CA LEU A 110 -4.04 12.77 3.29
C LEU A 110 -2.80 13.24 2.51
N VAL A 111 -2.05 14.20 3.04
CA VAL A 111 -0.79 14.64 2.43
C VAL A 111 0.18 13.46 2.33
N LEU A 112 0.37 12.71 3.43
CA LEU A 112 1.23 11.52 3.45
C LEU A 112 0.74 10.43 2.49
N ALA A 113 -0.56 10.25 2.30
CA ALA A 113 -1.08 9.29 1.35
C ALA A 113 -0.71 9.68 -0.10
N TYR A 114 -0.85 10.96 -0.47
CA TYR A 114 -0.48 11.42 -1.82
C TYR A 114 1.04 11.59 -2.04
N THR A 115 1.83 11.86 -1.01
CA THR A 115 3.29 12.03 -1.17
C THR A 115 4.07 10.75 -0.89
N CYS A 116 3.60 9.91 0.02
CA CYS A 116 4.34 8.76 0.52
C CYS A 116 3.59 7.43 0.36
N GLY A 117 2.31 7.43 -0.04
CA GLY A 117 1.50 6.22 -0.17
C GLY A 117 2.02 5.23 -1.21
N GLY A 118 2.80 5.70 -2.19
CA GLY A 118 3.50 4.86 -3.17
C GLY A 118 4.82 4.25 -2.69
N LEU A 119 5.35 4.69 -1.54
CA LEU A 119 6.65 4.22 -1.03
C LEU A 119 6.67 2.71 -0.79
N PRO A 120 5.65 2.08 -0.15
CA PRO A 120 5.62 0.63 0.03
C PRO A 120 5.68 -0.13 -1.30
N PHE A 121 4.96 0.34 -2.32
CA PHE A 121 4.98 -0.26 -3.66
C PHE A 121 6.38 -0.19 -4.28
N ALA A 122 7.03 0.98 -4.19
CA ALA A 122 8.38 1.17 -4.70
C ALA A 122 9.42 0.34 -3.94
N LEU A 123 9.27 0.18 -2.63
CA LEU A 123 10.14 -0.69 -1.83
C LEU A 123 10.00 -2.15 -2.25
N VAL A 124 8.77 -2.66 -2.43
CA VAL A 124 8.56 -4.03 -2.94
C VAL A 124 9.12 -4.19 -4.35
N ALA A 125 8.91 -3.21 -5.24
CA ALA A 125 9.53 -3.24 -6.56
C ALA A 125 11.06 -3.21 -6.49
N GLY A 126 11.64 -2.48 -5.53
CA GLY A 126 13.06 -2.42 -5.24
C GLY A 126 13.64 -3.74 -4.73
N LEU A 127 12.89 -4.45 -3.87
CA LEU A 127 13.22 -5.81 -3.44
C LEU A 127 13.26 -6.79 -4.63
N LEU A 128 12.43 -6.59 -5.64
CA LEU A 128 12.45 -7.44 -6.83
C LEU A 128 13.50 -7.02 -7.88
N ALA A 129 14.16 -5.87 -7.70
CA ALA A 129 15.08 -5.30 -8.68
C ALA A 129 16.38 -6.10 -8.83
N LYS A 130 16.88 -6.28 -10.07
CA LYS A 130 18.09 -7.05 -10.39
C LYS A 130 19.35 -6.57 -9.65
N PRO A 131 19.66 -5.28 -9.58
CA PRO A 131 20.90 -4.86 -8.95
C PRO A 131 20.83 -5.02 -7.43
N LYS A 132 21.73 -5.83 -6.90
CA LYS A 132 21.80 -6.19 -5.47
C LYS A 132 21.79 -4.97 -4.54
N ARG A 133 22.46 -3.88 -4.94
CA ARG A 133 22.49 -2.63 -4.16
C ARG A 133 21.09 -2.05 -3.93
N MET A 134 20.21 -2.12 -4.94
CA MET A 134 18.85 -1.58 -4.82
C MET A 134 17.94 -2.50 -4.02
N ASN A 135 18.07 -3.81 -4.20
CA ASN A 135 17.39 -4.80 -3.35
C ASN A 135 17.78 -4.62 -1.87
N MET A 136 19.07 -4.52 -1.57
CA MET A 136 19.55 -4.30 -0.19
C MET A 136 19.07 -2.98 0.39
N ALA A 137 19.12 -1.89 -0.38
CA ALA A 137 18.60 -0.60 0.07
C ALA A 137 17.10 -0.67 0.35
N ALA A 138 16.32 -1.32 -0.51
CA ALA A 138 14.89 -1.51 -0.29
C ALA A 138 14.60 -2.36 0.95
N ALA A 139 15.35 -3.45 1.16
CA ALA A 139 15.24 -4.29 2.36
C ALA A 139 15.56 -3.51 3.64
N PHE A 140 16.66 -2.76 3.64
CA PHE A 140 17.05 -1.92 4.76
C PHE A 140 16.00 -0.86 5.07
N LEU A 141 15.55 -0.10 4.06
CA LEU A 141 14.54 0.93 4.24
C LEU A 141 13.19 0.35 4.71
N THR A 142 12.83 -0.83 4.22
CA THR A 142 11.62 -1.54 4.68
C THR A 142 11.75 -1.94 6.15
N ALA A 143 12.88 -2.54 6.54
CA ALA A 143 13.13 -2.93 7.93
C ALA A 143 13.11 -1.71 8.87
N VAL A 144 13.77 -0.62 8.48
CA VAL A 144 13.76 0.64 9.26
C VAL A 144 12.35 1.20 9.37
N ALA A 145 11.58 1.26 8.29
CA ALA A 145 10.21 1.76 8.32
C ALA A 145 9.29 0.91 9.20
N LEU A 146 9.41 -0.42 9.14
CA LEU A 146 8.67 -1.34 10.00
C LEU A 146 9.07 -1.19 11.47
N LEU A 147 10.36 -1.04 11.77
CA LEU A 147 10.83 -0.82 13.14
C LEU A 147 10.32 0.52 13.70
N ILE A 148 10.38 1.59 12.92
CA ILE A 148 9.83 2.89 13.32
C ILE A 148 8.33 2.77 13.59
N GLY A 149 7.58 2.15 12.67
CA GLY A 149 6.14 1.93 12.87
C GLY A 149 5.84 1.08 14.11
N PHE A 150 6.63 0.05 14.37
CA PHE A 150 6.47 -0.81 15.54
C PHE A 150 6.73 -0.07 16.86
N VAL A 151 7.77 0.78 16.88
CA VAL A 151 8.06 1.66 18.03
C VAL A 151 6.93 2.67 18.23
N LEU A 152 6.40 3.26 17.16
CA LEU A 152 5.27 4.19 17.22
C LEU A 152 3.98 3.53 17.69
N LEU A 153 3.81 2.23 17.44
CA LEU A 153 2.72 1.41 17.98
C LEU A 153 2.94 0.98 19.45
N GLU A 154 3.95 1.54 20.13
CA GLU A 154 4.38 1.15 21.49
C GLU A 154 4.65 -0.36 21.64
N GLY A 155 5.07 -1.01 20.54
CA GLY A 155 5.28 -2.46 20.51
C GLY A 155 4.00 -3.30 20.61
N ARG A 156 2.82 -2.74 20.35
CA ARG A 156 1.51 -3.42 20.43
C ARG A 156 0.99 -3.79 19.03
N PRO A 157 1.36 -4.96 18.47
CA PRO A 157 0.89 -5.38 17.15
C PRO A 157 -0.61 -5.67 17.10
N SER A 158 -1.26 -5.87 18.26
CA SER A 158 -2.72 -6.02 18.36
C SER A 158 -3.49 -4.82 17.80
N ILE A 159 -2.89 -3.63 17.79
CA ILE A 159 -3.48 -2.41 17.23
C ILE A 159 -3.62 -2.51 15.71
N LEU A 160 -2.63 -3.11 15.05
CA LEU A 160 -2.71 -3.41 13.61
C LEU A 160 -3.85 -4.39 13.33
N ILE A 161 -4.01 -5.42 14.16
CA ILE A 161 -5.10 -6.42 14.01
C ILE A 161 -6.46 -5.75 14.19
N LEU A 162 -6.61 -4.90 15.21
CA LEU A 162 -7.85 -4.16 15.46
C LEU A 162 -8.18 -3.24 14.28
N TYR A 163 -7.18 -2.54 13.74
CA TYR A 163 -7.36 -1.67 12.58
C TYR A 163 -7.78 -2.45 11.32
N LEU A 164 -7.15 -3.61 11.07
CA LEU A 164 -7.55 -4.49 9.97
C LEU A 164 -8.98 -5.02 10.16
N GLN A 165 -9.37 -5.38 11.39
CA GLN A 165 -10.75 -5.79 11.70
C GLN A 165 -11.75 -4.64 11.51
N MET A 166 -11.38 -3.41 11.83
CA MET A 166 -12.23 -2.24 11.58
C MET A 166 -12.38 -1.93 10.09
N MET A 167 -11.30 -2.06 9.30
CA MET A 167 -11.35 -1.80 7.86
C MET A 167 -12.11 -2.88 7.11
N PHE A 168 -11.80 -4.16 7.37
CA PHE A 168 -12.26 -5.30 6.57
C PHE A 168 -13.39 -6.10 7.21
N GLY A 169 -13.92 -5.64 8.36
CA GLY A 169 -14.85 -6.39 9.18
C GLY A 169 -14.13 -7.43 10.05
N PRO A 170 -14.82 -8.08 11.01
CA PRO A 170 -14.24 -9.18 11.75
C PRO A 170 -13.78 -10.25 10.76
N LEU A 171 -12.46 -10.45 10.65
CA LEU A 171 -11.90 -11.67 10.08
C LEU A 171 -12.54 -12.81 10.86
N ALA A 172 -13.46 -13.54 10.22
CA ALA A 172 -14.24 -14.58 10.86
C ALA A 172 -13.33 -15.38 11.78
N THR A 173 -13.56 -15.26 13.08
CA THR A 173 -12.99 -16.13 14.11
C THR A 173 -13.66 -17.49 13.94
N THR A 174 -13.31 -18.18 12.86
CA THR A 174 -13.57 -19.60 12.65
C THR A 174 -12.21 -20.28 12.70
N TRP A 175 -11.71 -20.45 13.93
CA TRP A 175 -10.77 -21.51 14.28
C TRP A 175 -11.44 -22.32 15.39
#